data_AF-A0A2T2XJH4-F1
#
_entry.id   AF-A0A2T2XJH4-F1
#
_cell.length_a   1.000
_cell.length_b   1.000
_cell.length_c   1.000
_cell.angle_alpha   90.00
_cell.angle_beta   90.00
_cell.angle_gamma   90.00
#
_symmetry.space_group_name_H-M   'P 1'
#
loop_
_entity.id
_entity.type
_entity.pdbx_description
1 polymer ?
#
loop_
_entity_poly.entity_id
_entity_poly.type
_entity_poly.pdbx_seq_one_letter_code
_entity_poly.pdbx_strand_id
1 'polypeptide(L)' 'MEVLRLVTCPQCHQGYLQEREDSHGNLHITCSEYPACRFESVSWEAIYGDAARFRHPVSPGQMS' A
#
# COMPACT_ATOMS: atom_id res chain seq x y z
N MET A 1 -0.25 -22.03 -11.89
CA MET A 1 -1.16 -20.86 -11.99
C MET A 1 -0.73 -19.91 -10.89
N GLU A 2 -0.04 -18.84 -11.25
CA GLU A 2 0.56 -17.92 -10.27
C GLU A 2 -0.53 -16.97 -9.76
N VAL A 3 -0.73 -16.95 -8.45
CA VAL A 3 -1.67 -16.02 -7.81
C VAL A 3 -0.96 -14.68 -7.70
N LEU A 4 -1.19 -13.79 -8.68
CA LEU A 4 -0.81 -12.39 -8.58
C LEU A 4 -1.48 -11.81 -7.32
N ARG A 5 -0.70 -11.57 -6.25
CA ARG A 5 -1.19 -10.95 -5.01
C ARG A 5 -1.45 -9.47 -5.29
N LEU A 6 -2.70 -9.12 -5.56
CA LEU A 6 -3.16 -7.75 -5.59
C LEU A 6 -3.59 -7.35 -4.17
N VAL A 7 -2.91 -6.38 -3.57
CA VAL A 7 -3.30 -5.83 -2.27
C VAL A 7 -4.35 -4.75 -2.51
N THR A 8 -5.55 -4.91 -1.96
CA THR A 8 -6.62 -3.90 -2.08
C THR A 8 -6.22 -2.60 -1.42
N CYS A 9 -6.54 -1.46 -2.04
CA CYS A 9 -6.27 -0.15 -1.48
C CYS A 9 -7.12 0.10 -0.23
N PRO A 10 -6.51 0.39 0.94
CA PRO A 10 -7.25 0.58 2.20
C PRO A 10 -8.03 1.90 2.25
N GLN A 11 -7.80 2.84 1.32
CA GLN A 11 -8.50 4.13 1.29
C GLN A 11 -9.84 4.04 0.55
N CYS A 12 -9.87 3.40 -0.62
CA CYS A 12 -11.08 3.34 -1.45
C CYS A 12 -11.75 1.96 -1.47
N HIS A 13 -11.04 0.89 -1.09
CA HIS A 13 -11.50 -0.51 -1.15
C HIS A 13 -11.97 -0.99 -2.54
N GLN A 14 -11.74 -0.20 -3.60
CA GLN A 14 -12.15 -0.51 -4.97
C GLN A 14 -10.94 -0.88 -5.84
N GLY A 15 -9.87 -0.09 -5.73
CA GLY A 15 -8.62 -0.31 -6.45
C GLY A 15 -7.65 -1.21 -5.69
N TYR A 16 -6.51 -1.47 -6.33
CA TYR A 16 -5.38 -2.19 -5.74
C TYR A 16 -4.15 -1.29 -5.64
N LEU A 17 -3.27 -1.65 -4.72
CA LEU A 17 -1.98 -1.00 -4.49
C LEU A 17 -0.98 -1.49 -5.50
N GLN A 18 -0.21 -0.55 -6.05
CA GLN A 18 0.78 -0.77 -7.08
C GLN A 18 2.07 -0.06 -6.71
N GLU A 19 3.19 -0.75 -6.87
CA GLU A 19 4.51 -0.14 -6.77
C GLU A 19 4.79 0.66 -8.03
N ARG A 20 5.30 1.87 -7.84
CA ARG A 20 5.74 2.76 -8.90
C ARG A 20 7.13 3.26 -8.55
N GLU A 21 8.01 3.27 -9.54
CA GLU A 21 9.31 3.90 -9.42
C GLU A 21 9.21 5.33 -9.96
N ASP A 22 9.77 6.29 -9.23
CA ASP A 22 9.94 7.65 -9.74
C ASP A 22 11.18 7.76 -10.66
N SER A 23 11.36 8.91 -11.31
CA SER A 23 12.51 9.13 -12.18
C SER A 23 13.88 9.10 -11.47
N HIS A 24 13.89 9.12 -10.13
CA HIS A 24 15.10 9.06 -9.31
C HIS A 24 15.37 7.64 -8.76
N GLY A 25 14.54 6.65 -9.09
CA GLY A 25 14.67 5.28 -8.61
C GLY A 25 14.04 5.02 -7.24
N ASN A 26 13.23 5.95 -6.70
CA ASN A 26 12.50 5.73 -5.47
C ASN A 26 11.21 4.98 -5.76
N LEU A 27 11.02 3.86 -5.07
CA LEU A 27 9.75 3.14 -5.08
C LEU A 27 8.73 3.83 -4.18
N HIS A 28 7.52 3.97 -4.66
CA HIS A 28 6.36 4.47 -3.94
C HIS A 28 5.13 3.64 -4.33
N ILE A 29 4.22 3.46 -3.40
CA ILE A 29 3.01 2.67 -3.60
C ILE A 29 1.84 3.61 -3.83
N THR A 30 1.08 3.35 -4.89
CA THR A 30 -0.07 4.17 -5.28
C THR A 30 -1.29 3.31 -5.56
N CYS A 31 -2.49 3.89 -5.45
CA CYS A 31 -3.71 3.21 -5.87
C CYS A 31 -3.83 3.16 -7.40
N SER A 32 -4.36 2.06 -7.93
CA SER A 32 -4.73 1.89 -9.34
C SER A 32 -5.79 2.88 -9.83
N GLU A 33 -6.63 3.38 -8.94
CA GLU A 33 -7.71 4.31 -9.27
C GLU A 33 -7.28 5.78 -9.27
N TYR A 34 -5.98 6.10 -9.33
CA TYR A 34 -5.54 7.49 -9.49
C TYR A 34 -6.06 8.07 -10.83
N PRO A 35 -6.67 9.28 -10.88
CA PRO A 35 -6.72 10.33 -9.85
C PRO A 35 -7.93 10.29 -8.91
N ALA A 36 -8.87 9.35 -9.09
CA ALA A 36 -10.06 9.20 -8.24
C ALA A 36 -9.69 8.80 -6.79
N CYS A 37 -8.63 7.99 -6.63
CA CYS A 37 -8.04 7.65 -5.35
C CYS A 37 -6.56 8.11 -5.30
N ARG A 38 -6.26 9.12 -4.47
CA ARG A 38 -4.90 9.68 -4.30
C ARG A 38 -4.13 9.03 -3.15
N PHE A 39 -4.38 7.75 -2.89
CA PHE A 39 -3.59 7.03 -1.89
C PHE A 39 -2.16 6.89 -2.39
N GLU A 40 -1.21 7.32 -1.56
CA GLU A 40 0.22 7.24 -1.79
C GLU A 40 0.93 6.81 -0.49
N SER A 41 1.97 5.99 -0.62
CA SER A 41 2.83 5.60 0.48
C SER A 41 4.26 5.37 -0.01
N VAL A 42 5.24 5.50 0.86
CA VAL A 42 6.66 5.41 0.48
C VAL A 42 7.18 3.99 0.42
N SER A 43 6.52 3.01 1.06
CA SER A 43 6.88 1.59 0.99
C SER A 43 5.80 0.68 1.57
N TRP A 44 5.90 -0.63 1.37
CA TRP A 44 4.96 -1.59 1.96
C TRP A 44 5.07 -1.61 3.48
N GLU A 45 6.27 -1.42 4.03
CA GLU A 45 6.43 -1.30 5.48
C GLU A 45 5.70 -0.08 6.05
N ALA A 46 5.58 1.01 5.30
CA ALA A 46 4.77 2.14 5.76
C ALA A 46 3.28 1.74 5.80
N ILE A 47 2.77 1.06 4.78
CA ILE A 47 1.36 0.62 4.71
C ILE A 47 1.02 -0.35 5.85
N TYR A 48 1.90 -1.30 6.17
CA TYR A 48 1.68 -2.25 7.26
C TYR A 48 2.09 -1.70 8.64
N GLY A 49 3.08 -0.81 8.67
CA GLY A 49 3.70 -0.25 9.87
C GLY A 49 3.07 1.05 10.36
N ASP A 50 2.18 1.69 9.59
CA ASP A 50 1.42 2.87 10.02
C ASP A 50 0.42 2.61 11.16
N ALA A 51 0.33 1.36 11.65
CA ALA A 51 -0.17 1.05 12.99
C ALA A 51 0.63 1.74 14.12
N ALA A 52 1.80 2.33 13.83
CA ALA A 52 2.67 2.99 14.81
C ALA A 52 2.66 4.54 14.77
N ARG A 53 2.23 5.19 13.68
CA ARG A 53 2.23 6.66 13.57
C ARG A 53 0.86 7.29 13.64
N PHE A 54 -0.17 6.60 13.17
CA PHE A 54 -1.54 6.92 13.50
C PHE A 54 -1.95 6.11 14.72
N ARG A 55 -2.63 6.78 15.65
CA ARG A 55 -2.95 6.30 16.99
C ARG A 55 -4.03 5.20 17.00
N HIS A 56 -3.98 4.23 16.09
CA HIS A 56 -4.90 3.09 16.04
C HIS A 56 -4.21 1.80 15.57
N PRO A 57 -4.43 0.68 16.27
CA PRO A 57 -3.70 -0.56 16.06
C PRO A 57 -4.24 -1.31 14.83
N VAL A 58 -3.36 -1.60 13.89
CA VAL A 58 -3.58 -2.69 12.95
C VAL A 58 -2.54 -3.75 13.28
N SER A 59 -2.97 -4.82 13.95
CA SER A 59 -2.07 -5.90 14.36
C SER A 59 -1.67 -6.73 13.13
N PRO A 60 -0.38 -6.80 12.76
CA PRO A 60 0.08 -7.79 11.80
C PRO A 60 0.23 -9.11 12.56
N GLY A 61 -0.80 -9.95 12.50
CA GLY A 61 -0.62 -11.37 12.75
C GLY A 61 0.27 -11.95 11.64
N GLN A 62 1.22 -12.79 12.04
CA GLN A 62 2.08 -13.64 11.20
C GLN A 62 3.45 -13.03 10.84
N MET A 63 4.36 -13.13 11.80
CA MET A 63 5.74 -13.53 11.52
C MET A 63 5.91 -14.99 11.93
N SER A 64 6.20 -15.85 10.96
CA SER A 64 6.79 -17.18 11.11
C SER A 64 7.72 -17.41 9.94
#